data_AF-A0A1G8ZRN0-F1
#
_entry.id   AF-A0A1G8ZRN0-F1
#
_cell.length_a   1.000
_cell.length_b   1.000
_cell.length_c   1.000
_cell.angle_alpha   90.00
_cell.angle_beta   90.00
_cell.angle_gamma   90.00
#
_symmetry.space_group_name_H-M   'P 1'
#
loop_
_entity.id
_entity.type
_entity.pdbx_description
1 polymer ?
#
loop_
_entity_poly.entity_id
_entity_poly.type
_entity_poly.pdbx_seq_one_letter_code
_entity_poly.pdbx_strand_id
1 'polypeptide(L)'
;MARRLSIPGIVNLLEVSDAREIRRLDAEPRLDRHLAPAGGLINRLRLARLRQAFAFDGKPLPALLAREAVGREARHAELGRCLDERAEASVWERDPAFKTLVEAVAGQAEAEALGPAAQGLLGRLFHDDYRADEASYAAARLLDAYPRVNGLRALGQRLTGRLRQARRLLAERAGDEPLALHATGIAVHNLVASLAAMRELAATPQARGLSLAAVLGRTLAVPETLLRRVRTPLSTPCAPRRLEPGDLVVLRLADAARGSGDRELAFMGESWARCPAQGFVLALLAAVWEQAMAVRQGGRDA
;
A
#
# COMPACT_ATOMS: atom_id res chain seq x y z
N MET A 1 13.90 6.51 -15.62
CA MET A 1 13.77 6.08 -17.02
C MET A 1 12.29 5.93 -17.30
N ALA A 2 11.84 6.62 -18.34
CA ALA A 2 10.47 6.57 -18.80
C ALA A 2 10.34 5.67 -20.04
N ARG A 3 9.31 4.83 -20.07
CA ARG A 3 8.96 3.96 -21.20
C ARG A 3 7.54 4.26 -21.64
N ARG A 4 7.35 4.54 -22.92
CA ARG A 4 6.01 4.74 -23.50
C ARG A 4 5.57 3.50 -24.27
N LEU A 5 4.33 3.06 -24.01
CA LEU A 5 3.62 2.08 -24.82
C LEU A 5 2.38 2.78 -25.40
N SER A 6 2.36 2.98 -26.72
CA SER A 6 1.27 3.64 -27.42
C SER A 6 0.88 2.83 -28.64
N ILE A 7 -0.31 2.26 -28.59
CA ILE A 7 -0.97 1.59 -29.72
C ILE A 7 -2.34 2.27 -29.86
N PRO A 8 -2.57 3.02 -30.95
CA PRO A 8 -3.78 3.79 -31.15
C PRO A 8 -5.06 2.98 -30.88
N GLY A 9 -5.98 3.56 -30.10
CA GLY A 9 -7.24 2.91 -29.70
C GLY A 9 -7.11 1.78 -28.68
N ILE A 10 -5.91 1.21 -28.47
CA ILE A 10 -5.70 0.02 -27.64
C ILE A 10 -5.08 0.40 -26.28
N VAL A 11 -3.91 1.03 -26.28
CA VAL A 11 -3.19 1.37 -25.04
C VAL A 11 -2.40 2.65 -25.23
N ASN A 12 -2.46 3.53 -24.24
CA ASN A 12 -1.54 4.66 -24.13
C ASN A 12 -1.08 4.76 -22.69
N LEU A 13 0.19 4.42 -22.47
CA LEU A 13 0.78 4.28 -21.16
C LEU A 13 2.17 4.89 -21.15
N LEU A 14 2.44 5.73 -20.16
CA LEU A 14 3.77 6.14 -19.78
C LEU A 14 4.14 5.45 -18.46
N GLU A 15 5.15 4.58 -18.48
CA GLU A 15 5.70 3.98 -17.27
C GLU A 15 6.98 4.73 -16.88
N VAL A 16 7.13 5.05 -15.60
CA VAL A 16 8.27 5.82 -15.09
C VAL A 16 8.83 5.16 -13.86
N SER A 17 10.13 4.92 -13.84
CA SER A 17 10.84 4.23 -12.75
C SER A 17 12.03 5.00 -12.18
N ASP A 18 12.24 6.26 -12.56
CA ASP A 18 13.22 7.13 -11.88
C ASP A 18 12.55 7.97 -10.80
N ALA A 19 13.19 8.08 -9.64
CA ALA A 19 12.64 8.76 -8.47
C ALA A 19 12.39 10.26 -8.72
N ARG A 20 13.30 10.95 -9.43
CA ARG A 20 13.17 12.39 -9.73
C ARG A 20 12.06 12.63 -10.75
N GLU A 21 11.98 11.79 -11.78
CA GLU A 21 10.89 11.82 -12.76
C GLU A 21 9.52 11.57 -12.11
N ILE A 22 9.45 10.60 -11.17
CA ILE A 22 8.23 10.30 -10.41
C ILE A 22 7.78 11.51 -9.59
N ARG A 23 8.67 12.12 -8.80
CA ARG A 23 8.33 13.31 -8.00
C ARG A 23 7.84 14.46 -8.90
N ARG A 24 8.51 14.70 -10.03
CA ARG A 24 8.10 15.72 -11.00
C ARG A 24 6.69 15.47 -11.56
N LEU A 25 6.40 14.23 -11.97
CA LEU A 25 5.09 13.89 -12.52
C LEU A 25 4.00 13.87 -11.45
N ASP A 26 4.33 13.49 -10.23
CA ASP A 26 3.37 13.53 -9.14
C ASP A 26 2.99 14.96 -8.72
N ALA A 27 3.93 15.91 -8.83
CA ALA A 27 3.67 17.33 -8.62
C ALA A 27 2.84 17.98 -9.75
N GLU A 28 2.76 17.37 -10.94
CA GLU A 28 2.04 17.93 -12.09
C GLU A 28 0.52 17.91 -11.86
N PRO A 29 -0.17 19.07 -11.79
CA PRO A 29 -1.60 19.15 -11.50
C PRO A 29 -2.49 18.54 -12.60
N ARG A 30 -1.99 18.44 -13.84
CA ARG A 30 -2.72 17.78 -14.95
C ARG A 30 -2.76 16.27 -14.83
N LEU A 31 -2.00 15.68 -13.90
CA LEU A 31 -2.01 14.26 -13.56
C LEU A 31 -2.75 14.04 -12.24
N ASP A 32 -3.79 13.20 -12.27
CA ASP A 32 -4.64 12.99 -11.10
C ASP A 32 -5.11 11.53 -10.99
N ARG A 33 -5.67 11.17 -9.84
CA ARG A 33 -6.34 9.88 -9.60
C ARG A 33 -7.78 9.97 -10.12
N HIS A 34 -8.04 9.28 -11.23
CA HIS A 34 -9.40 9.11 -11.74
C HIS A 34 -9.61 7.68 -12.24
N LEU A 35 -10.55 6.96 -11.61
CA LEU A 35 -10.89 5.58 -11.97
C LEU A 35 -11.99 5.47 -13.03
N ALA A 36 -12.52 6.58 -13.51
CA ALA A 36 -13.52 6.58 -14.58
C ALA A 36 -12.89 6.04 -15.88
N PRO A 37 -13.48 5.03 -16.54
CA PRO A 37 -12.94 4.46 -17.77
C PRO A 37 -12.70 5.54 -18.84
N ALA A 38 -11.46 5.65 -19.33
CA ALA A 38 -11.08 6.57 -20.39
C ALA A 38 -9.85 6.06 -21.14
N GLY A 39 -9.53 6.68 -22.28
CA GLY A 39 -8.39 6.32 -23.13
C GLY A 39 -8.63 5.07 -24.00
N GLY A 40 -7.55 4.36 -24.34
CA GLY A 40 -7.60 3.12 -25.12
C GLY A 40 -8.28 1.96 -24.38
N LEU A 41 -8.62 0.89 -25.11
CA LEU A 41 -9.32 -0.29 -24.58
C LEU A 41 -8.68 -0.88 -23.31
N ILE A 42 -7.36 -1.07 -23.32
CA ILE A 42 -6.61 -1.63 -22.18
C ILE A 42 -6.63 -0.66 -21.00
N ASN A 43 -6.54 0.65 -21.23
CA ASN A 43 -6.62 1.66 -20.18
C ASN A 43 -7.99 1.59 -19.47
N ARG A 44 -9.07 1.55 -20.27
CA ARG A 44 -10.44 1.40 -19.73
C ARG A 44 -10.59 0.13 -18.91
N LEU A 45 -10.06 -1.00 -19.39
CA LEU A 45 -10.12 -2.27 -18.68
C LEU A 45 -9.35 -2.22 -17.35
N ARG A 46 -8.13 -1.65 -17.33
CA ARG A 46 -7.34 -1.48 -16.10
C ARG A 46 -8.07 -0.62 -15.08
N LEU A 47 -8.61 0.53 -15.51
CA LEU A 47 -9.36 1.43 -14.65
C LEU A 47 -10.65 0.79 -14.12
N ALA A 48 -11.37 0.04 -14.96
CA ALA A 48 -12.56 -0.68 -14.55
C ALA A 48 -12.25 -1.74 -13.48
N ARG A 49 -11.13 -2.48 -13.61
CA ARG A 49 -10.71 -3.46 -12.59
C ARG A 49 -10.31 -2.81 -11.28
N LEU A 50 -9.57 -1.70 -11.32
CA LEU A 50 -9.24 -0.93 -10.12
C LEU A 50 -10.51 -0.44 -9.43
N ARG A 51 -11.48 0.08 -10.19
CA ARG A 51 -12.78 0.50 -9.63
C ARG A 51 -13.55 -0.68 -9.04
N GLN A 52 -13.55 -1.84 -9.68
CA GLN A 52 -14.20 -3.06 -9.16
C GLN A 52 -13.55 -3.59 -7.89
N ALA A 53 -12.23 -3.48 -7.73
CA ALA A 53 -11.55 -3.88 -6.51
C ALA A 53 -11.77 -2.84 -5.40
N PHE A 54 -11.59 -1.55 -5.71
CA PHE A 54 -11.34 -0.54 -4.69
C PHE A 54 -12.40 0.57 -4.61
N ALA A 55 -13.58 0.39 -5.22
CA ALA A 55 -14.73 1.24 -4.94
C ALA A 55 -15.82 0.45 -4.23
N PHE A 56 -16.28 0.91 -3.08
CA PHE A 56 -17.32 0.31 -2.24
C PHE A 56 -18.53 1.25 -2.26
N ASP A 57 -19.72 0.70 -2.49
CA ASP A 57 -20.96 1.46 -2.74
C ASP A 57 -20.80 2.58 -3.78
N GLY A 58 -20.08 2.27 -4.86
CA GLY A 58 -19.80 3.20 -5.95
C GLY A 58 -18.75 4.27 -5.66
N LYS A 59 -18.28 4.37 -4.41
CA LYS A 59 -17.30 5.35 -3.93
C LYS A 59 -15.89 4.73 -3.86
N PRO A 60 -14.86 5.33 -4.49
CA PRO A 60 -13.49 4.82 -4.38
C PRO A 60 -12.96 4.95 -2.95
N LEU A 61 -12.06 4.04 -2.56
CA LEU A 61 -11.32 4.14 -1.30
C LEU A 61 -10.56 5.48 -1.20
N PRO A 62 -10.31 6.00 0.01
CA PRO A 62 -9.71 7.32 0.20
C PRO A 62 -8.39 7.55 -0.56
N ALA A 63 -7.51 6.55 -0.61
CA ALA A 63 -6.24 6.62 -1.34
C ALA A 63 -6.38 6.75 -2.87
N LEU A 64 -7.58 6.52 -3.43
CA LEU A 64 -7.88 6.63 -4.85
C LEU A 64 -8.70 7.87 -5.21
N LEU A 65 -9.00 8.72 -4.21
CA LEU A 65 -9.65 10.00 -4.44
C LEU A 65 -8.72 10.95 -5.18
N ALA A 66 -9.30 11.72 -6.10
CA ALA A 66 -8.63 12.80 -6.83
C ALA A 66 -8.06 13.86 -5.89
N ARG A 67 -7.05 14.59 -6.34
CA ARG A 67 -6.35 15.63 -5.56
C ARG A 67 -7.32 16.63 -4.94
N GLU A 68 -8.29 17.09 -5.74
CA GLU A 68 -9.28 18.12 -5.41
C GLU A 68 -10.58 17.54 -4.83
N ALA A 69 -10.62 16.25 -4.49
CA ALA A 69 -11.82 15.65 -3.90
C ALA A 69 -12.18 16.35 -2.58
N VAL A 70 -13.45 16.73 -2.45
CA VAL A 70 -13.95 17.51 -1.32
C VAL A 70 -13.60 16.84 0.02
N GLY A 71 -13.03 17.62 0.93
CA GLY A 71 -12.64 17.17 2.27
C GLY A 71 -11.53 16.12 2.29
N ARG A 72 -10.85 15.81 1.17
CA ARG A 72 -9.75 14.83 1.15
C ARG A 72 -8.59 15.26 2.05
N GLU A 73 -8.10 16.48 1.85
CA GLU A 73 -6.93 16.98 2.57
C GLU A 73 -7.20 17.08 4.08
N ALA A 74 -8.37 17.60 4.46
CA ALA A 74 -8.79 17.68 5.87
C ALA A 74 -8.83 16.30 6.53
N ARG A 75 -9.48 15.31 5.91
CA ARG A 75 -9.52 13.92 6.42
C ARG A 75 -8.14 13.27 6.49
N HIS A 76 -7.28 13.53 5.51
CA HIS A 76 -5.89 13.05 5.53
C HIS A 76 -5.11 13.66 6.70
N ALA A 77 -5.26 14.96 6.95
CA ALA A 77 -4.58 15.65 8.05
C ALA A 77 -5.11 15.18 9.42
N GLU A 78 -6.44 15.03 9.56
CA GLU A 78 -7.08 14.52 10.76
C GLU A 78 -6.62 13.09 11.09
N LEU A 79 -6.64 12.20 10.09
CA LEU A 79 -6.13 10.84 10.26
C LEU A 79 -4.65 10.84 10.60
N GLY A 80 -3.82 11.66 9.94
CA GLY A 80 -2.39 11.76 10.23
C GLY A 80 -2.14 12.11 11.69
N ARG A 81 -2.76 13.18 12.19
CA ARG A 81 -2.65 13.59 13.59
C ARG A 81 -3.11 12.49 14.56
N CYS A 82 -4.25 11.84 14.30
CA CYS A 82 -4.75 10.75 15.14
C CYS A 82 -3.76 9.56 15.18
N LEU A 83 -3.15 9.23 14.04
CA LEU A 83 -2.15 8.16 13.98
C LEU A 83 -0.82 8.55 14.64
N ASP A 84 -0.42 9.81 14.54
CA ASP A 84 0.78 10.31 15.21
C ASP A 84 0.60 10.31 16.75
N GLU A 85 -0.54 10.78 17.26
CA GLU A 85 -0.88 10.71 18.69
C GLU A 85 -0.88 9.26 19.21
N ARG A 86 -1.42 8.33 18.42
CA ARG A 86 -1.39 6.88 18.74
C ARG A 86 0.02 6.30 18.71
N ALA A 87 0.88 6.82 17.83
CA ALA A 87 2.26 6.40 17.73
C ALA A 87 3.09 6.88 18.92
N GLU A 88 2.90 8.13 19.33
CA GLU A 88 3.52 8.69 20.54
C GLU A 88 3.08 7.95 21.80
N ALA A 89 1.82 7.50 21.86
CA ALA A 89 1.28 6.73 22.98
C ALA A 89 1.57 5.21 22.89
N SER A 90 2.28 4.74 21.86
CA SER A 90 2.58 3.31 21.63
C SER A 90 1.37 2.39 21.79
N VAL A 91 0.19 2.80 21.30
CA VAL A 91 -1.09 2.13 21.62
C VAL A 91 -1.12 0.65 21.21
N TRP A 92 -0.29 0.26 20.24
CA TRP A 92 -0.17 -1.13 19.78
C TRP A 92 0.46 -2.08 20.82
N GLU A 93 1.22 -1.59 21.80
CA GLU A 93 1.92 -2.47 22.75
C GLU A 93 0.96 -3.31 23.59
N ARG A 94 -0.26 -2.80 23.82
CA ARG A 94 -1.33 -3.48 24.55
C ARG A 94 -2.13 -4.44 23.66
N ASP A 95 -1.95 -4.36 22.34
CA ASP A 95 -2.66 -5.20 21.39
C ASP A 95 -2.03 -6.61 21.35
N PRO A 96 -2.79 -7.70 21.58
CA PRO A 96 -2.27 -9.06 21.48
C PRO A 96 -1.60 -9.38 20.14
N ALA A 97 -2.04 -8.76 19.05
CA ALA A 97 -1.45 -8.95 17.73
C ALA A 97 -0.02 -8.42 17.65
N PHE A 98 0.33 -7.37 18.41
CA PHE A 98 1.69 -6.86 18.44
C PHE A 98 2.68 -7.90 18.94
N LYS A 99 2.32 -8.66 19.99
CA LYS A 99 3.12 -9.80 20.46
C LYS A 99 3.33 -10.84 19.36
N THR A 100 2.28 -11.19 18.62
CA THR A 100 2.39 -12.13 17.49
C THR A 100 3.33 -11.60 16.40
N LEU A 101 3.31 -10.29 16.11
CA LEU A 101 4.24 -9.68 15.15
C LEU A 101 5.69 -9.78 15.63
N VAL A 102 5.95 -9.49 16.91
CA VAL A 102 7.27 -9.62 17.54
C VAL A 102 7.77 -11.06 17.46
N GLU A 103 6.97 -12.04 17.88
CA GLU A 103 7.31 -13.46 17.85
C GLU A 103 7.57 -13.96 16.42
N ALA A 104 6.76 -13.52 15.45
CA ALA A 104 6.96 -13.87 14.05
C ALA A 104 8.24 -13.25 13.47
N VAL A 105 8.57 -11.99 13.76
CA VAL A 105 9.84 -11.38 13.33
C VAL A 105 11.03 -12.02 14.05
N ALA A 106 10.86 -12.42 15.32
CA ALA A 106 11.86 -13.13 16.09
C ALA A 106 12.11 -14.56 15.59
N GLY A 107 11.24 -15.10 14.72
CA GLY A 107 11.32 -16.47 14.22
C GLY A 107 10.74 -17.52 15.17
N GLN A 108 9.95 -17.12 16.15
CA GLN A 108 9.30 -17.99 17.14
C GLN A 108 7.86 -18.38 16.77
N ALA A 109 7.21 -17.61 15.90
CA ALA A 109 5.92 -17.94 15.30
C ALA A 109 6.05 -18.19 13.80
N GLU A 110 5.05 -18.82 13.18
CA GLU A 110 4.99 -19.03 11.73
C GLU A 110 4.83 -17.71 10.96
N ALA A 111 5.39 -17.64 9.76
CA ALA A 111 5.38 -16.42 8.95
C ALA A 111 3.95 -16.03 8.52
N GLU A 112 3.07 -17.01 8.36
CA GLU A 112 1.66 -16.88 8.00
C GLU A 112 0.88 -16.07 9.03
N ALA A 113 1.33 -16.05 10.30
CA ALA A 113 0.69 -15.30 11.38
C ALA A 113 0.81 -13.78 11.19
N LEU A 114 1.83 -13.30 10.44
CA LEU A 114 2.05 -11.86 10.20
C LEU A 114 0.84 -11.18 9.56
N GLY A 115 0.17 -11.87 8.62
CA GLY A 115 -0.94 -11.32 7.86
C GLY A 115 -2.14 -10.96 8.73
N PRO A 116 -2.79 -11.96 9.36
CA PRO A 116 -3.91 -11.72 10.27
C PRO A 116 -3.54 -10.81 11.45
N ALA A 117 -2.35 -10.95 12.03
CA ALA A 117 -1.93 -10.09 13.14
C ALA A 117 -1.80 -8.61 12.72
N ALA A 118 -1.12 -8.33 11.61
CA ALA A 118 -1.00 -6.96 11.10
C ALA A 118 -2.38 -6.39 10.69
N GLN A 119 -3.24 -7.21 10.09
CA GLN A 119 -4.60 -6.79 9.72
C GLN A 119 -5.43 -6.46 10.96
N GLY A 120 -5.36 -7.29 12.01
CA GLY A 120 -6.09 -7.09 13.26
C GLY A 120 -5.65 -5.84 14.01
N LEU A 121 -4.32 -5.63 14.11
CA LEU A 121 -3.74 -4.45 14.73
C LEU A 121 -4.18 -3.17 14.02
N LEU A 122 -4.09 -3.12 12.68
CA LEU A 122 -4.54 -1.97 11.91
C LEU A 122 -6.05 -1.74 12.02
N GLY A 123 -6.85 -2.81 12.02
CA GLY A 123 -8.30 -2.72 12.15
C GLY A 123 -8.74 -2.15 13.49
N ARG A 124 -8.07 -2.54 14.59
CA ARG A 124 -8.30 -2.00 15.94
C ARG A 124 -7.87 -0.55 16.14
N LEU A 125 -7.24 0.07 15.13
CA LEU A 125 -7.09 1.52 15.12
C LEU A 125 -8.44 2.23 14.88
N PHE A 126 -9.39 1.55 14.23
CA PHE A 126 -10.68 2.13 13.87
C PHE A 126 -11.82 1.55 14.71
N HIS A 127 -11.79 0.25 14.99
CA HIS A 127 -12.82 -0.43 15.76
C HIS A 127 -12.19 -1.41 16.77
N ASP A 128 -12.39 -1.19 18.06
CA ASP A 128 -11.79 -2.01 19.12
C ASP A 128 -12.17 -3.50 19.02
N ASP A 129 -13.34 -3.80 18.47
CA ASP A 129 -13.85 -5.15 18.25
C ASP A 129 -13.43 -5.77 16.91
N TYR A 130 -12.58 -5.10 16.12
CA TYR A 130 -12.08 -5.63 14.85
C TYR A 130 -11.34 -6.95 15.05
N ARG A 131 -11.82 -7.98 14.34
CA ARG A 131 -11.19 -9.31 14.31
C ARG A 131 -10.65 -9.59 12.92
N ALA A 132 -9.37 -9.94 12.86
CA ALA A 132 -8.75 -10.50 11.66
C ALA A 132 -8.53 -12.01 11.85
N ASP A 133 -8.61 -12.74 10.75
CA ASP A 133 -8.30 -14.15 10.65
C ASP A 133 -7.70 -14.46 9.26
N GLU A 134 -7.40 -15.73 9.01
CA GLU A 134 -6.86 -16.17 7.72
C GLU A 134 -7.80 -15.85 6.56
N ALA A 135 -9.12 -15.93 6.77
CA ALA A 135 -10.10 -15.68 5.72
C ALA A 135 -10.18 -14.19 5.37
N SER A 136 -10.18 -13.30 6.37
CA SER A 136 -10.16 -11.85 6.14
C SER A 136 -8.85 -11.40 5.50
N TYR A 137 -7.71 -11.99 5.86
CA TYR A 137 -6.44 -11.65 5.23
C TYR A 137 -6.33 -12.23 3.81
N ALA A 138 -6.82 -13.45 3.57
CA ALA A 138 -6.91 -14.02 2.23
C ALA A 138 -7.83 -13.19 1.32
N ALA A 139 -8.93 -12.64 1.86
CA ALA A 139 -9.79 -11.70 1.14
C ALA A 139 -9.04 -10.41 0.77
N ALA A 140 -8.25 -9.84 1.69
CA ALA A 140 -7.41 -8.68 1.41
C ALA A 140 -6.38 -8.96 0.30
N ARG A 141 -5.73 -10.13 0.33
CA ARG A 141 -4.77 -10.55 -0.72
C ARG A 141 -5.44 -10.73 -2.07
N LEU A 142 -6.64 -11.33 -2.11
CA LEU A 142 -7.41 -11.48 -3.35
C LEU A 142 -7.76 -10.11 -3.92
N LEU A 143 -8.20 -9.18 -3.06
CA LEU A 143 -8.56 -7.82 -3.45
C LEU A 143 -7.38 -7.05 -4.06
N ASP A 144 -6.22 -7.07 -3.38
CA ASP A 144 -5.00 -6.39 -3.85
C ASP A 144 -4.46 -6.98 -5.16
N ALA A 145 -4.54 -8.30 -5.33
CA ALA A 145 -4.06 -8.97 -6.54
C ALA A 145 -4.98 -8.76 -7.76
N TYR A 146 -6.29 -8.55 -7.56
CA TYR A 146 -7.29 -8.52 -8.64
C TYR A 146 -6.95 -7.58 -9.82
N PRO A 147 -6.46 -6.34 -9.62
CA PRO A 147 -6.11 -5.47 -10.74
C PRO A 147 -5.02 -6.05 -11.66
N ARG A 148 -4.16 -6.92 -11.13
CA ARG A 148 -2.98 -7.47 -11.81
C ARG A 148 -3.21 -8.83 -12.46
N VAL A 149 -4.31 -9.53 -12.16
CA VAL A 149 -4.56 -10.87 -12.75
C VAL A 149 -4.86 -10.79 -14.25
N ASN A 150 -4.54 -11.86 -14.99
CA ASN A 150 -4.87 -11.95 -16.41
C ASN A 150 -6.39 -11.97 -16.66
N GLY A 151 -6.81 -11.71 -17.91
CA GLY A 151 -8.23 -11.57 -18.28
C GLY A 151 -9.11 -12.76 -17.94
N LEU A 152 -8.61 -13.97 -18.18
CA LEU A 152 -9.36 -15.20 -17.90
C LEU A 152 -9.56 -15.42 -16.41
N ARG A 153 -8.52 -15.21 -15.59
CA ARG A 153 -8.63 -15.28 -14.13
C ARG A 153 -9.56 -14.22 -13.57
N ALA A 154 -9.51 -12.99 -14.09
CA ALA A 154 -10.43 -11.92 -13.68
C ALA A 154 -11.89 -12.28 -14.00
N LEU A 155 -12.15 -12.84 -15.19
CA LEU A 155 -13.48 -13.30 -15.58
C LEU A 155 -13.95 -14.46 -14.68
N GLY A 156 -13.09 -15.45 -14.43
CA GLY A 156 -13.40 -16.55 -13.51
C GLY A 156 -13.74 -16.07 -12.10
N GLN A 157 -12.98 -15.11 -11.55
CA GLN A 157 -13.26 -14.52 -10.24
C GLN A 157 -14.58 -13.73 -10.22
N ARG A 158 -14.94 -13.10 -11.34
CA ARG A 158 -16.23 -12.42 -11.51
C ARG A 158 -17.39 -13.40 -11.57
N LEU A 159 -17.26 -14.49 -12.34
CA LEU A 159 -18.29 -15.51 -12.49
C LEU A 159 -18.51 -16.30 -11.20
N THR A 160 -17.43 -16.66 -10.51
CA THR A 160 -17.49 -17.39 -9.22
C THR A 160 -17.94 -16.51 -8.05
N GLY A 161 -18.05 -15.19 -8.23
CA GLY A 161 -18.42 -14.27 -7.16
C GLY A 161 -17.35 -14.08 -6.07
N ARG A 162 -16.18 -14.71 -6.18
CA ARG A 162 -15.11 -14.67 -5.16
C ARG A 162 -14.68 -13.26 -4.80
N LEU A 163 -14.54 -12.38 -5.79
CA LEU A 163 -14.22 -10.97 -5.55
C LEU A 163 -15.32 -10.26 -4.77
N ARG A 164 -16.59 -10.54 -5.08
CA ARG A 164 -17.74 -9.94 -4.38
C ARG A 164 -17.78 -10.40 -2.92
N GLN A 165 -17.56 -11.69 -2.68
CA GLN A 165 -17.52 -12.26 -1.33
C GLN A 165 -16.35 -11.69 -0.52
N ALA A 166 -15.15 -11.61 -1.10
CA ALA A 166 -13.99 -11.02 -0.44
C ALA A 166 -14.23 -9.55 -0.06
N ARG A 167 -14.80 -8.77 -0.99
CA ARG A 167 -15.17 -7.38 -0.73
C ARG A 167 -16.20 -7.25 0.40
N ARG A 168 -17.25 -8.09 0.38
CA ARG A 168 -18.28 -8.09 1.41
C ARG A 168 -17.69 -8.42 2.79
N LEU A 169 -16.87 -9.46 2.88
CA LEU A 169 -16.21 -9.82 4.13
C LEU A 169 -15.35 -8.67 4.68
N LEU A 170 -14.54 -8.03 3.84
CA LEU A 170 -13.70 -6.92 4.28
C LEU A 170 -14.53 -5.70 4.71
N ALA A 171 -15.61 -5.41 4.00
CA ALA A 171 -16.52 -4.32 4.36
C ALA A 171 -17.22 -4.59 5.70
N GLU A 172 -17.73 -5.81 5.90
CA GLU A 172 -18.33 -6.25 7.17
C GLU A 172 -17.33 -6.15 8.33
N ARG A 173 -16.08 -6.61 8.15
CA ARG A 173 -15.04 -6.50 9.19
C ARG A 173 -14.68 -5.05 9.50
N ALA A 174 -14.69 -4.19 8.49
CA ALA A 174 -14.37 -2.78 8.61
C ALA A 174 -15.56 -1.89 9.00
N GLY A 175 -16.71 -2.46 9.37
CA GLY A 175 -17.91 -1.68 9.73
C GLY A 175 -18.37 -0.72 8.62
N ASP A 176 -18.11 -1.06 7.35
CA ASP A 176 -18.28 -0.20 6.18
C ASP A 176 -17.50 1.15 6.23
N GLU A 177 -16.55 1.28 7.16
CA GLU A 177 -15.73 2.48 7.30
C GLU A 177 -14.61 2.51 6.22
N PRO A 178 -14.57 3.51 5.32
CA PRO A 178 -13.64 3.50 4.19
C PRO A 178 -12.15 3.56 4.57
N LEU A 179 -11.80 4.15 5.72
CA LEU A 179 -10.41 4.24 6.18
C LEU A 179 -9.96 2.90 6.77
N ALA A 180 -10.77 2.30 7.65
CA ALA A 180 -10.54 0.95 8.16
C ALA A 180 -10.42 -0.08 7.02
N LEU A 181 -11.29 0.00 6.03
CA LEU A 181 -11.26 -0.87 4.84
C LEU A 181 -9.99 -0.68 3.99
N HIS A 182 -9.54 0.57 3.83
CA HIS A 182 -8.28 0.84 3.14
C HIS A 182 -7.07 0.31 3.92
N ALA A 183 -7.03 0.54 5.23
CA ALA A 183 -5.94 0.09 6.09
C ALA A 183 -5.81 -1.44 6.08
N THR A 184 -6.93 -2.14 6.29
CA THR A 184 -6.96 -3.60 6.46
C THR A 184 -7.05 -4.39 5.14
N GLY A 185 -7.47 -3.74 4.05
CA GLY A 185 -7.57 -4.37 2.73
C GLY A 185 -6.37 -4.11 1.82
N ILE A 186 -5.71 -2.95 1.97
CA ILE A 186 -4.69 -2.45 1.03
C ILE A 186 -3.37 -2.13 1.75
N ALA A 187 -3.39 -1.25 2.74
CA ALA A 187 -2.16 -0.78 3.39
C ALA A 187 -1.42 -1.90 4.15
N VAL A 188 -2.17 -2.85 4.71
CA VAL A 188 -1.66 -4.02 5.43
C VAL A 188 -0.61 -4.80 4.64
N HIS A 189 -0.69 -4.88 3.31
CA HIS A 189 0.24 -5.67 2.51
C HIS A 189 1.67 -5.13 2.54
N ASN A 190 1.84 -3.80 2.55
CA ASN A 190 3.16 -3.19 2.69
C ASN A 190 3.72 -3.39 4.10
N LEU A 191 2.86 -3.33 5.13
CA LEU A 191 3.28 -3.61 6.50
C LEU A 191 3.74 -5.06 6.65
N VAL A 192 2.95 -6.02 6.16
CA VAL A 192 3.30 -7.46 6.20
C VAL A 192 4.55 -7.75 5.39
N ALA A 193 4.71 -7.16 4.21
CA ALA A 193 5.93 -7.31 3.41
C ALA A 193 7.16 -6.75 4.15
N SER A 194 7.01 -5.64 4.88
CA SER A 194 8.09 -5.06 5.67
C SER A 194 8.48 -5.95 6.86
N LEU A 195 7.49 -6.49 7.57
CA LEU A 195 7.68 -7.42 8.68
C LEU A 195 8.31 -8.74 8.22
N ALA A 196 7.89 -9.27 7.07
CA ALA A 196 8.50 -10.45 6.48
C ALA A 196 9.97 -10.19 6.13
N ALA A 197 10.29 -9.04 5.52
CA ALA A 197 11.67 -8.66 5.26
C ALA A 197 12.49 -8.47 6.55
N MET A 198 11.88 -7.97 7.63
CA MET A 198 12.50 -7.93 8.96
C MET A 198 12.79 -9.32 9.50
N ARG A 199 11.85 -10.26 9.41
CA ARG A 199 12.08 -11.66 9.81
C ARG A 199 13.27 -12.27 9.08
N GLU A 200 13.34 -12.10 7.77
CA GLU A 200 14.47 -12.59 6.97
C GLU A 200 15.79 -11.93 7.39
N LEU A 201 15.78 -10.62 7.61
CA LEU A 201 16.96 -9.90 8.09
C LEU A 201 17.38 -10.37 9.49
N ALA A 202 16.44 -10.58 10.40
CA ALA A 202 16.65 -11.08 11.77
C ALA A 202 17.28 -12.48 11.82
N ALA A 203 17.08 -13.28 10.77
CA ALA A 203 17.70 -14.59 10.62
C ALA A 203 19.20 -14.50 10.24
N THR A 204 19.68 -13.34 9.78
CA THR A 204 21.08 -13.15 9.38
C THR A 204 22.01 -12.87 10.57
N PRO A 205 23.29 -13.32 10.53
CA PRO A 205 24.27 -13.02 11.57
C PRO A 205 24.51 -11.51 11.78
N GLN A 206 24.39 -10.71 10.72
CA GLN A 206 24.67 -9.28 10.74
C GLN A 206 23.56 -8.45 11.41
N ALA A 207 22.38 -9.04 11.66
CA ALA A 207 21.23 -8.33 12.25
C ALA A 207 21.56 -7.64 13.58
N ARG A 208 22.31 -8.32 14.48
CA ARG A 208 22.68 -7.83 15.83
C ARG A 208 23.56 -6.57 15.83
N GLY A 209 24.04 -6.08 14.68
CA GLY A 209 24.90 -4.88 14.57
C GLY A 209 24.34 -3.75 13.71
N LEU A 210 23.13 -3.89 13.18
CA LEU A 210 22.53 -2.85 12.32
C LEU A 210 21.85 -1.77 13.17
N SER A 211 22.03 -0.51 12.78
CA SER A 211 21.18 0.57 13.29
C SER A 211 19.74 0.40 12.81
N LEU A 212 18.78 0.92 13.58
CA LEU A 212 17.37 0.90 13.18
C LEU A 212 17.16 1.54 11.79
N ALA A 213 17.85 2.64 11.48
CA ALA A 213 17.81 3.25 10.16
C ALA A 213 18.27 2.30 9.04
N ALA A 214 19.32 1.51 9.28
CA ALA A 214 19.80 0.51 8.32
C ALA A 214 18.81 -0.66 8.15
N VAL A 215 18.15 -1.07 9.23
CA VAL A 215 17.09 -2.08 9.21
C VAL A 215 15.90 -1.60 8.39
N LEU A 216 15.35 -0.43 8.72
CA LEU A 216 14.22 0.16 7.99
C LEU A 216 14.59 0.41 6.52
N GLY A 217 15.81 0.88 6.23
CA GLY A 217 16.30 1.07 4.87
C GLY A 217 16.38 -0.20 4.02
N ARG A 218 16.49 -1.38 4.66
CA ARG A 218 16.52 -2.69 3.98
C ARG A 218 15.15 -3.36 3.90
N THR A 219 14.30 -3.12 4.88
CA THR A 219 13.09 -3.91 5.10
C THR A 219 11.81 -3.19 4.69
N LEU A 220 11.79 -1.85 4.65
CA LEU A 220 10.60 -1.09 4.32
C LEU A 220 10.12 -1.40 2.89
N ALA A 221 8.90 -1.95 2.81
CA ALA A 221 8.23 -2.24 1.55
C ALA A 221 7.68 -0.96 0.92
N VAL A 222 7.88 -0.84 -0.39
CA VAL A 222 7.42 0.28 -1.21
C VAL A 222 6.28 -0.23 -2.09
N PRO A 223 5.17 0.52 -2.24
CA PRO A 223 4.11 0.13 -3.16
C PRO A 223 4.67 -0.15 -4.56
N GLU A 224 4.17 -1.17 -5.26
CA GLU A 224 4.72 -1.51 -6.58
C GLU A 224 4.56 -0.34 -7.58
N THR A 225 3.35 0.22 -7.63
CA THR A 225 3.01 1.27 -8.59
C THR A 225 1.98 2.27 -8.04
N LEU A 226 2.02 3.49 -8.56
CA LEU A 226 0.93 4.45 -8.49
C LEU A 226 0.43 4.78 -9.89
N LEU A 227 -0.89 4.83 -10.05
CA LEU A 227 -1.52 5.22 -11.30
C LEU A 227 -1.97 6.68 -11.23
N ARG A 228 -1.67 7.45 -12.29
CA ARG A 228 -2.29 8.75 -12.59
C ARG A 228 -2.95 8.66 -13.98
N ARG A 229 -3.94 9.50 -14.22
CA ARG A 229 -4.59 9.69 -15.52
C ARG A 229 -4.41 11.15 -15.93
N VAL A 230 -4.02 11.37 -17.18
CA VAL A 230 -3.89 12.70 -17.77
C VAL A 230 -5.28 13.33 -17.90
N ARG A 231 -5.48 14.52 -17.31
CA ARG A 231 -6.75 15.26 -17.34
C ARG A 231 -6.84 16.18 -18.56
N THR A 232 -5.77 16.90 -18.86
CA THR A 232 -5.65 17.82 -19.99
C THR A 232 -4.31 17.57 -20.69
N PRO A 233 -4.16 17.97 -21.97
CA PRO A 233 -2.93 17.70 -22.70
C PRO A 233 -1.67 18.20 -21.97
N LEU A 234 -0.65 17.34 -21.93
CA LEU A 234 0.55 17.52 -21.12
C LEU A 234 1.81 17.23 -21.96
N SER A 235 2.64 18.26 -22.13
CA SER A 235 4.03 18.11 -22.58
C SER A 235 4.93 18.09 -21.35
N THR A 236 5.78 17.08 -21.22
CA THR A 236 6.67 16.89 -20.08
C THR A 236 8.01 16.33 -20.55
N PRO A 237 9.15 16.71 -19.93
CA PRO A 237 10.45 16.13 -20.25
C PRO A 237 10.51 14.60 -20.05
N CYS A 238 9.61 14.04 -19.25
CA CYS A 238 9.53 12.60 -18.98
C CYS A 238 8.87 11.80 -20.13
N ALA A 239 8.34 12.46 -21.17
CA ALA A 239 7.66 11.81 -22.27
C ALA A 239 8.16 12.35 -23.62
N PRO A 240 8.48 11.48 -24.60
CA PRO A 240 9.05 11.92 -25.88
C PRO A 240 8.05 12.66 -26.79
N ARG A 241 6.75 12.54 -26.53
CA ARG A 241 5.67 13.24 -27.23
C ARG A 241 4.63 13.62 -26.19
N ARG A 242 3.78 14.60 -26.54
CA ARG A 242 2.56 15.01 -25.84
C ARG A 242 1.79 13.80 -25.28
N LEU A 243 1.29 13.94 -24.06
CA LEU A 243 0.32 13.03 -23.44
C LEU A 243 -1.08 13.63 -23.60
N GLU A 244 -2.04 12.79 -23.96
CA GLU A 244 -3.42 13.21 -24.22
C GLU A 244 -4.35 12.85 -23.04
N PRO A 245 -5.49 13.54 -22.90
CA PRO A 245 -6.50 13.18 -21.90
C PRO A 245 -6.88 11.69 -21.97
N GLY A 246 -6.85 11.02 -20.81
CA GLY A 246 -7.12 9.58 -20.72
C GLY A 246 -5.92 8.67 -20.93
N ASP A 247 -4.75 9.21 -21.32
CA ASP A 247 -3.48 8.49 -21.21
C ASP A 247 -3.20 8.17 -19.73
N LEU A 248 -2.60 7.01 -19.49
CA LEU A 248 -2.23 6.54 -18.17
C LEU A 248 -0.76 6.79 -17.91
N VAL A 249 -0.44 7.23 -16.70
CA VAL A 249 0.93 7.34 -16.21
C VAL A 249 1.08 6.40 -15.02
N VAL A 250 1.98 5.43 -15.13
CA VAL A 250 2.30 4.44 -14.10
C VAL A 250 3.65 4.80 -13.50
N LEU A 251 3.63 5.18 -12.24
CA LEU A 251 4.81 5.50 -11.44
C LEU A 251 5.24 4.20 -10.73
N ARG A 252 6.36 3.61 -11.14
CA ARG A 252 6.88 2.33 -10.61
C ARG A 252 7.74 2.59 -9.38
N LEU A 253 7.10 2.83 -8.24
CA LEU A 253 7.79 3.27 -7.02
C LEU A 253 8.80 2.23 -6.51
N ALA A 254 8.44 0.94 -6.49
CA ALA A 254 9.35 -0.11 -6.03
C ALA A 254 10.62 -0.22 -6.88
N ASP A 255 10.51 -0.01 -8.20
CA ASP A 255 11.69 0.03 -9.09
C ASP A 255 12.54 1.27 -8.83
N ALA A 256 11.91 2.42 -8.67
CA ALA A 256 12.59 3.68 -8.39
C ALA A 256 13.34 3.64 -7.05
N ALA A 257 12.69 3.11 -6.01
CA ALA A 257 13.31 2.94 -4.69
C ALA A 257 14.50 1.97 -4.75
N ARG A 258 14.39 0.86 -5.51
CA ARG A 258 15.52 -0.06 -5.72
C ARG A 258 16.68 0.57 -6.48
N GLY A 259 16.39 1.37 -7.50
CA GLY A 259 17.42 2.01 -8.33
C GLY A 259 18.13 3.19 -7.67
N SER A 260 17.44 3.93 -6.79
CA SER A 260 17.96 5.15 -6.15
C SER A 260 18.31 5.01 -4.67
N GLY A 261 17.79 3.98 -4.01
CA GLY A 261 17.81 3.88 -2.55
C GLY A 261 16.82 4.83 -1.85
N ASP A 262 16.03 5.62 -2.59
CA ASP A 262 15.07 6.58 -2.04
C ASP A 262 13.84 5.88 -1.46
N ARG A 263 13.85 5.70 -0.14
CA ARG A 263 12.77 5.05 0.61
C ARG A 263 11.63 5.99 0.99
N GLU A 264 11.78 7.31 0.83
CA GLU A 264 10.67 8.26 1.01
C GLU A 264 9.54 7.97 0.01
N LEU A 265 9.85 7.30 -1.10
CA LEU A 265 8.86 6.80 -2.04
C LEU A 265 7.88 5.79 -1.44
N ALA A 266 8.20 5.14 -0.31
CA ALA A 266 7.27 4.25 0.39
C ALA A 266 6.00 4.98 0.85
N PHE A 267 6.18 6.21 1.34
CA PHE A 267 5.12 7.02 1.91
C PHE A 267 4.75 8.24 1.06
N MET A 268 5.58 8.59 0.08
CA MET A 268 5.41 9.80 -0.73
C MET A 268 5.30 11.05 0.17
N GLY A 269 6.17 11.19 1.18
CA GLY A 269 6.00 12.18 2.27
C GLY A 269 5.82 13.63 1.80
N GLU A 270 6.57 14.05 0.77
CA GLU A 270 6.52 15.41 0.19
C GLU A 270 5.44 15.59 -0.90
N SER A 271 4.49 14.66 -1.01
CA SER A 271 3.48 14.65 -2.07
C SER A 271 2.08 14.93 -1.54
N TRP A 272 1.22 15.43 -2.43
CA TRP A 272 -0.24 15.46 -2.20
C TRP A 272 -0.84 14.06 -1.96
N ALA A 273 -0.16 13.04 -2.47
CA ALA A 273 -0.48 11.62 -2.34
C ALA A 273 0.12 10.97 -1.09
N ARG A 274 0.73 11.75 -0.17
CA ARG A 274 1.38 11.26 1.05
C ARG A 274 0.51 10.30 1.85
N CYS A 275 1.16 9.27 2.39
CA CYS A 275 0.56 8.35 3.33
C CYS A 275 0.45 9.02 4.71
N PRO A 276 -0.76 9.18 5.28
CA PRO A 276 -0.92 9.78 6.60
C PRO A 276 -0.39 8.89 7.72
N ALA A 277 -0.12 7.61 7.47
CA ALA A 277 0.34 6.64 8.47
C ALA A 277 1.87 6.52 8.55
N GLN A 278 2.64 7.42 7.95
CA GLN A 278 4.11 7.33 7.89
C GLN A 278 4.73 7.21 9.30
N GLY A 279 4.41 8.15 10.20
CA GLY A 279 4.94 8.16 11.56
C GLY A 279 4.57 6.88 12.31
N PHE A 280 3.28 6.54 12.31
CA PHE A 280 2.77 5.33 12.94
C PHE A 280 3.43 4.04 12.44
N VAL A 281 3.52 3.83 11.11
CA VAL A 281 4.10 2.60 10.55
C VAL A 281 5.59 2.48 10.88
N LEU A 282 6.34 3.58 10.81
CA LEU A 282 7.76 3.58 11.15
C LEU A 282 7.99 3.28 12.63
N ALA A 283 7.20 3.89 13.52
CA ALA A 283 7.28 3.65 14.95
C ALA A 283 6.90 2.20 15.32
N LEU A 284 5.82 1.67 14.72
CA LEU A 284 5.41 0.27 14.91
C LEU A 284 6.52 -0.70 14.47
N LEU A 285 7.07 -0.50 13.26
CA LEU A 285 8.15 -1.35 12.73
C LEU A 285 9.41 -1.30 13.61
N ALA A 286 9.76 -0.11 14.11
CA ALA A 286 10.87 0.06 15.05
C ALA A 286 10.65 -0.74 16.34
N ALA A 287 9.49 -0.58 16.97
CA ALA A 287 9.14 -1.28 18.20
C ALA A 287 9.13 -2.81 18.00
N VAL A 288 8.58 -3.31 16.89
CA VAL A 288 8.61 -4.74 16.57
C VAL A 288 10.05 -5.25 16.43
N TRP A 289 10.90 -4.52 15.71
CA TRP A 289 12.29 -4.93 15.51
C TRP A 289 13.07 -4.99 16.83
N GLU A 290 12.99 -3.93 17.64
CA GLU A 290 13.70 -3.83 18.92
C GLU A 290 13.31 -4.98 19.86
N GLN A 291 12.00 -5.23 20.03
CA GLN A 291 11.53 -6.31 20.88
C GLN A 291 11.86 -7.69 20.32
N ALA A 292 11.77 -7.89 19.00
CA ALA A 292 12.13 -9.17 18.37
C ALA A 292 13.62 -9.48 18.56
N MET A 293 14.50 -8.46 18.49
CA MET A 293 15.92 -8.65 18.74
C MET A 293 16.23 -8.97 20.19
N ALA A 294 15.51 -8.36 21.15
CA ALA A 294 15.64 -8.68 22.57
C ALA A 294 15.20 -10.13 22.87
N VAL A 295 14.09 -10.58 22.31
CA VAL A 295 13.61 -11.98 22.46
C VAL A 295 14.64 -12.98 21.93
N ARG A 296 15.27 -12.70 20.78
CA ARG A 296 16.34 -13.53 20.21
C ARG A 296 17.64 -13.50 21.01
N GLN A 297 17.83 -12.52 21.89
CA GLN A 297 18.95 -12.48 22.83
C GLN A 297 18.65 -13.34 24.05
N GLY A 298 17.50 -13.12 24.71
CA GLY A 298 17.11 -13.89 25.89
C GLY A 298 16.96 -15.39 25.64
N GLY A 299 16.53 -15.81 24.45
CA GLY A 299 16.44 -17.22 24.08
C GLY A 299 17.76 -17.90 23.67
N ARG A 300 18.89 -17.18 23.72
CA ARG A 300 20.23 -17.72 23.40
C ARG A 300 21.19 -17.75 24.59
N ASP A 301 20.77 -17.14 25.69
CA ASP A 301 21.48 -17.17 26.97
C ASP A 301 20.78 -18.12 27.98
N ALA A 302 19.72 -18.82 27.54
CA ALA A 302 18.97 -19.86 28.26
C ALA A 302 19.16 -21.22 27.56
#